data_AF-A0A1S0TIQ4-F1
#
_entry.id   AF-A0A1S0TIQ4-F1
#
_cell.length_a   1.000
_cell.length_b   1.000
_cell.length_c   1.000
_cell.angle_alpha   90.00
_cell.angle_beta   90.00
_cell.angle_gamma   90.00
#
_symmetry.space_group_name_H-M   'P 1'
#
loop_
_entity.id
_entity.type
_entity.pdbx_description
1 polymer ?
#
loop_
_entity_poly.entity_id
_entity_poly.type
_entity_poly.pdbx_seq_one_letter_code
_entity_poly.pdbx_strand_id
1 'polypeptide(L)'
;MSTLLTKIASTSQQLRSNFKIDLIENTNDNECCEMQEELPLSISSTSANNRAKASKLLAFCQQITLRRVFRLIGFSIGSYPLAYVIAAIIMSIMSFGIYYLKLEDRVRDGYTPTTSPSRREANLLREFTNSFGDPTLTTLMLQARDGGSMHRLKYLEEAVRLHRYFMDNFTVQVPSTGEQFVYGEICGFLCDTNIVIEYFHSALLEEYRKEKTGKKRSESTNLTYPIAKITGFDIHLERNFYGVRLRSYTNNTNNMDNSKIDSKAINEEIIMKTITNIEYIQVINYM
;
A
#
# COMPACT_ATOMS: atom_id res chain seq x y z
N MET A 1 51.86 3.52 -10.71
CA MET A 1 51.05 2.28 -10.72
C MET A 1 49.78 2.60 -11.53
N SER A 2 49.74 2.54 -12.87
CA SER A 2 50.00 1.41 -13.78
C SER A 2 49.47 0.10 -13.18
N THR A 3 48.46 -0.61 -13.69
CA THR A 3 47.98 -0.75 -15.08
C THR A 3 46.65 -1.56 -15.07
N LEU A 4 45.78 -1.32 -16.08
CA LEU A 4 44.69 -2.18 -16.64
C LEU A 4 43.43 -2.36 -15.77
N LEU A 5 42.19 -1.98 -16.13
CA LEU A 5 41.50 -1.60 -17.37
C LEU A 5 41.79 -2.44 -18.62
N THR A 6 40.92 -3.41 -18.91
CA THR A 6 40.30 -3.65 -20.23
C THR A 6 39.18 -4.70 -20.05
N LYS A 7 37.92 -4.35 -20.33
CA LYS A 7 37.17 -4.63 -21.60
C LYS A 7 36.64 -6.08 -21.58
N ILE A 8 35.35 -6.35 -21.65
CA ILE A 8 34.52 -6.21 -22.86
C ILE A 8 33.03 -6.22 -22.48
N ALA A 9 32.30 -5.25 -23.02
CA ALA A 9 30.87 -5.32 -23.29
C ALA A 9 30.67 -5.79 -24.74
N SER A 10 29.75 -6.73 -24.94
CA SER A 10 28.97 -7.05 -26.17
C SER A 10 28.40 -8.47 -25.93
N THR A 11 27.14 -8.82 -26.12
CA THR A 11 26.21 -8.43 -27.18
C THR A 11 24.80 -8.85 -26.74
N SER A 12 23.84 -8.02 -27.12
CA SER A 12 22.40 -8.24 -27.10
C SER A 12 21.92 -9.43 -27.97
N GLN A 13 20.65 -9.76 -27.78
CA GLN A 13 19.70 -10.41 -28.70
C GLN A 13 19.44 -11.93 -28.56
N GLN A 14 18.26 -12.20 -27.99
CA GLN A 14 17.12 -12.80 -28.73
C GLN A 14 17.07 -14.32 -28.84
N LEU A 15 16.23 -14.96 -28.02
CA LEU A 15 15.21 -15.87 -28.55
C LEU A 15 14.08 -16.16 -27.53
N ARG A 16 12.86 -15.76 -27.91
CA ARG A 16 11.62 -16.37 -27.41
C ARG A 16 11.55 -17.83 -27.86
N SER A 17 11.10 -18.73 -27.00
CA SER A 17 10.25 -19.87 -27.41
C SER A 17 9.39 -20.26 -26.19
N ASN A 18 8.12 -19.85 -26.20
CA ASN A 18 6.96 -20.64 -26.61
C ASN A 18 6.76 -21.89 -25.74
N PHE A 19 6.02 -21.65 -24.66
CA PHE A 19 5.20 -22.61 -23.93
C PHE A 19 4.18 -23.23 -24.89
N LYS A 20 4.22 -24.55 -25.05
CA LYS A 20 3.13 -25.32 -25.67
C LYS A 20 2.84 -26.53 -24.80
N ILE A 21 1.69 -26.49 -24.14
CA ILE A 21 1.00 -27.65 -23.58
C ILE A 21 0.25 -28.28 -24.75
N ASP A 22 0.47 -29.56 -25.01
CA ASP A 22 -0.50 -30.39 -25.74
C ASP A 22 -0.80 -31.62 -24.86
N LEU A 23 -2.06 -31.71 -24.45
CA LEU A 23 -2.69 -32.94 -23.97
C LEU A 23 -2.92 -33.86 -25.17
N ILE A 24 -2.54 -35.12 -25.07
CA ILE A 24 -3.20 -36.21 -25.81
C ILE A 24 -3.41 -37.39 -24.85
N GLU A 25 -4.66 -37.84 -24.87
CA GLU A 25 -5.30 -38.92 -24.14
C GLU A 25 -5.19 -40.24 -24.92
N ASN A 26 -4.81 -41.33 -24.25
CA ASN A 26 -5.36 -42.71 -24.38
C ASN A 26 -4.49 -43.69 -23.56
N THR A 27 -5.02 -44.36 -22.54
CA THR A 27 -5.85 -45.57 -22.53
C THR A 27 -5.02 -46.86 -22.52
N ASN A 28 -5.00 -47.47 -21.33
CA ASN A 28 -4.93 -48.90 -21.00
C ASN A 28 -3.62 -49.72 -21.10
N ASP A 29 -3.35 -50.30 -19.92
CA ASP A 29 -3.01 -51.70 -19.65
C ASP A 29 -1.60 -52.23 -19.94
N ASN A 30 -0.95 -52.59 -18.84
CA ASN A 30 -0.14 -53.80 -18.64
C ASN A 30 0.90 -54.14 -19.71
N GLU A 31 2.16 -53.75 -19.50
CA GLU A 31 3.27 -54.71 -19.48
C GLU A 31 4.57 -54.02 -19.04
N CYS A 32 5.08 -54.50 -17.91
CA CYS A 32 6.46 -54.27 -17.50
C CYS A 32 7.38 -55.15 -18.36
N CYS A 33 8.51 -54.56 -18.76
CA CYS A 33 9.76 -55.23 -19.15
C CYS A 33 9.78 -55.92 -20.53
N GLU A 34 10.31 -55.23 -21.55
CA GLU A 34 11.30 -55.83 -22.44
C GLU A 34 12.24 -54.76 -23.02
N MET A 35 13.48 -55.17 -23.28
CA MET A 35 14.69 -54.35 -23.32
C MET A 35 15.28 -54.38 -24.73
N GLN A 36 15.62 -53.24 -25.35
CA GLN A 36 16.80 -53.15 -26.22
C GLN A 36 17.19 -51.69 -26.53
N GLU A 37 18.29 -51.21 -25.97
CA GLU A 37 19.02 -50.05 -26.50
C GLU A 37 20.46 -50.52 -26.79
N GLU A 38 20.76 -50.58 -28.09
CA GLU A 38 22.07 -50.85 -28.65
C GLU A 38 23.06 -49.76 -28.23
N LEU A 39 24.24 -50.20 -27.78
CA LEU A 39 25.38 -49.39 -27.40
C LEU A 39 25.89 -48.55 -28.60
N PRO A 40 26.50 -47.39 -28.36
CA PRO A 40 27.93 -47.40 -28.62
C PRO A 40 28.79 -46.86 -27.47
N LEU A 41 29.96 -47.46 -27.47
CA LEU A 41 30.98 -47.56 -26.47
C LEU A 41 31.84 -46.30 -26.43
N SER A 42 31.86 -45.58 -25.31
CA SER A 42 33.10 -45.03 -24.71
C SER A 42 32.77 -44.32 -23.40
N ILE A 43 32.88 -45.03 -22.27
CA ILE A 43 32.80 -44.42 -20.94
C ILE A 43 34.07 -44.78 -20.18
N SER A 44 34.78 -43.75 -19.73
CA SER A 44 35.96 -43.83 -18.88
C SER A 44 35.68 -44.66 -17.62
N SER A 45 36.68 -45.45 -17.21
CA SER A 45 36.62 -46.43 -16.11
C SER A 45 36.16 -45.85 -14.76
N THR A 46 36.22 -44.53 -14.58
CA THR A 46 35.78 -43.82 -13.38
C THR A 46 34.25 -43.69 -13.27
N SER A 47 33.53 -43.57 -14.39
CA SER A 47 32.06 -43.37 -14.38
C SER A 47 31.28 -44.69 -14.20
N ALA A 48 31.79 -45.80 -14.76
CA ALA A 48 31.21 -47.13 -14.59
C ALA A 48 31.21 -47.62 -13.13
N ASN A 49 32.25 -47.27 -12.37
CA ASN A 49 32.42 -47.71 -10.98
C ASN A 49 31.44 -46.99 -10.02
N ASN A 50 31.07 -45.75 -10.32
CA ASN A 50 30.09 -44.98 -9.54
C ASN A 50 28.65 -45.43 -9.82
N ARG A 51 28.34 -45.77 -11.08
CA ARG A 51 27.02 -46.30 -11.48
C ARG A 51 26.75 -47.69 -10.87
N ALA A 52 27.76 -48.55 -10.81
CA ALA A 52 27.66 -49.88 -10.20
C ALA A 52 27.52 -49.84 -8.66
N LYS A 53 28.10 -48.84 -7.98
CA LYS A 53 27.91 -48.63 -6.54
C LYS A 53 26.53 -48.06 -6.24
N ALA A 54 26.04 -47.13 -7.07
CA ALA A 54 24.70 -46.57 -6.94
C ALA A 54 23.60 -47.61 -7.18
N SER A 55 23.75 -48.49 -8.18
CA SER A 55 22.77 -49.56 -8.46
C SER A 55 22.73 -50.63 -7.36
N LYS A 56 23.89 -50.98 -6.78
CA LYS A 56 23.93 -51.87 -5.59
C LYS A 56 23.28 -51.25 -4.36
N LEU A 57 23.41 -49.94 -4.17
CA LEU A 57 22.77 -49.23 -3.07
C LEU A 57 21.25 -49.11 -3.26
N LEU A 58 20.79 -48.87 -4.49
CA LEU A 58 19.36 -48.89 -4.85
C LEU A 58 18.72 -50.29 -4.67
N ALA A 59 19.43 -51.36 -5.07
CA ALA A 59 18.97 -52.73 -4.85
C ALA A 59 18.90 -53.10 -3.35
N PHE A 60 19.83 -52.58 -2.54
CA PHE A 60 19.78 -52.70 -1.09
C PHE A 60 18.60 -51.93 -0.49
N CYS A 61 18.32 -50.71 -0.97
CA CYS A 61 17.15 -49.94 -0.57
C CYS A 61 15.82 -50.62 -0.93
N GLN A 62 15.73 -51.32 -2.07
CA GLN A 62 14.54 -52.09 -2.46
C GLN A 62 14.24 -53.28 -1.54
N GLN A 63 15.25 -53.87 -0.88
CA GLN A 63 15.08 -55.00 0.03
C GLN A 63 14.77 -54.61 1.48
N ILE A 64 14.85 -53.32 1.81
CA ILE A 64 14.58 -52.82 3.16
C ILE A 64 13.07 -52.60 3.34
N THR A 65 12.40 -53.57 3.95
CA THR A 65 11.00 -53.40 4.35
C THR A 65 10.91 -52.44 5.54
N LEU A 66 10.02 -51.44 5.47
CA LEU A 66 9.76 -50.44 6.53
C LEU A 66 9.61 -51.09 7.93
N ARG A 67 8.95 -52.26 7.99
CA ARG A 67 8.78 -53.06 9.22
C ARG A 67 10.11 -53.49 9.84
N ARG A 68 11.11 -53.88 9.03
CA ARG A 68 12.43 -54.29 9.52
C ARG A 68 13.24 -53.10 10.03
N VAL A 69 13.12 -51.94 9.37
CA VAL A 69 13.77 -50.69 9.79
C VAL A 69 13.24 -50.23 11.15
N PHE A 70 11.91 -50.14 11.30
CA PHE A 70 11.33 -49.73 12.58
C PHE A 70 11.60 -50.73 13.70
N ARG A 71 11.64 -52.04 13.39
CA ARG A 71 12.05 -53.05 14.37
C ARG A 71 13.50 -52.86 14.83
N LEU A 72 14.40 -52.51 13.91
CA LEU A 72 15.82 -52.29 14.22
C LEU A 72 16.05 -50.99 15.00
N ILE A 73 15.37 -49.91 14.61
CA ILE A 73 15.39 -48.63 15.33
C ILE A 73 14.79 -48.79 16.73
N GLY A 74 13.62 -49.45 16.84
CA GLY A 74 12.97 -49.72 18.13
C GLY A 74 13.82 -50.60 19.04
N PHE A 75 14.49 -51.62 18.50
CA PHE A 75 15.44 -52.43 19.25
C PHE A 75 16.66 -51.62 19.73
N SER A 76 17.18 -50.71 18.90
CA SER A 76 18.27 -49.80 19.27
C SER A 76 17.86 -48.84 20.40
N ILE A 77 16.66 -48.25 20.32
CA ILE A 77 16.10 -47.37 21.35
C ILE A 77 15.87 -48.12 22.67
N GLY A 78 15.33 -49.34 22.59
CA GLY A 78 15.11 -50.19 23.77
C GLY A 78 16.40 -50.68 24.43
N SER A 79 17.49 -50.83 23.66
CA SER A 79 18.80 -51.27 24.17
C SER A 79 19.58 -50.14 24.87
N TYR A 80 19.38 -48.87 24.46
CA TYR A 80 20.11 -47.71 25.00
C TYR A 80 19.18 -46.53 25.33
N PRO A 81 18.19 -46.68 26.22
CA PRO A 81 17.16 -45.66 26.44
C PRO A 81 17.72 -44.32 26.92
N LEU A 82 18.73 -44.31 27.79
CA LEU A 82 19.34 -43.07 28.31
C LEU A 82 20.06 -42.25 27.24
N ALA A 83 20.72 -42.89 26.27
CA ALA A 83 21.43 -42.19 25.20
C ALA A 83 20.45 -41.40 24.31
N TYR A 84 19.30 -41.99 24.00
CA TYR A 84 18.25 -41.32 23.22
C TYR A 84 17.56 -40.19 24.00
N VAL A 85 17.37 -40.34 25.32
CA VAL A 85 16.85 -39.25 26.17
C VAL A 85 17.81 -38.07 26.23
N ILE A 86 19.12 -38.32 26.41
CA ILE A 86 20.14 -37.26 26.39
C ILE A 86 20.18 -36.57 25.02
N ALA A 87 20.11 -37.33 23.93
CA ALA A 87 20.04 -36.77 22.58
C ALA A 87 18.78 -35.91 22.38
N ALA A 88 17.63 -36.34 22.90
CA ALA A 88 16.39 -35.56 22.84
C ALA A 88 16.50 -34.24 23.64
N ILE A 89 17.16 -34.27 24.81
CA ILE A 89 17.43 -33.06 25.60
C ILE A 89 18.34 -32.12 24.81
N ILE A 90 19.42 -32.61 24.21
CA ILE A 90 20.32 -31.80 23.37
C ILE A 90 19.56 -31.17 22.19
N MET A 91 18.69 -31.94 21.52
CA MET A 91 17.84 -31.42 20.44
C MET A 91 16.86 -30.35 20.94
N SER A 92 16.33 -30.50 22.16
CA SER A 92 15.44 -29.50 22.76
C SER A 92 16.15 -28.18 23.09
N ILE A 93 17.45 -28.21 23.42
CA ILE A 93 18.26 -27.00 23.66
C ILE A 93 18.34 -26.13 22.40
N MET A 94 18.20 -26.72 21.20
CA MET A 94 18.14 -25.95 19.94
C MET A 94 16.93 -25.00 19.88
N SER A 95 15.91 -25.23 20.69
CA SER A 95 14.79 -24.29 20.88
C SER A 95 15.22 -22.93 21.46
N PHE A 96 16.42 -22.83 22.07
CA PHE A 96 16.97 -21.56 22.53
C PHE A 96 17.18 -20.54 21.39
N GLY A 97 17.25 -21.00 20.13
CA GLY A 97 17.31 -20.13 18.96
C GLY A 97 16.15 -19.14 18.83
N ILE A 98 15.01 -19.42 19.48
CA ILE A 98 13.85 -18.50 19.56
C ILE A 98 14.23 -17.17 20.22
N TYR A 99 15.27 -17.14 21.07
CA TYR A 99 15.77 -15.90 21.66
C TYR A 99 16.21 -14.87 20.60
N TYR A 100 16.71 -15.31 19.45
CA TYR A 100 17.11 -14.45 18.33
C TYR A 100 15.99 -14.20 17.32
N LEU A 101 14.73 -14.53 17.66
CA LEU A 101 13.60 -14.27 16.79
C LEU A 101 13.38 -12.75 16.69
N LYS A 102 13.60 -12.20 15.51
CA LYS A 102 13.29 -10.81 15.20
C LYS A 102 11.87 -10.72 14.62
N LEU A 103 10.94 -10.17 15.39
CA LEU A 103 9.60 -9.85 14.90
C LEU A 103 9.65 -8.52 14.15
N GLU A 104 9.39 -8.57 12.84
CA GLU A 104 9.26 -7.37 12.00
C GLU A 104 7.76 -7.04 11.88
N ASP A 105 7.32 -5.95 12.51
CA ASP A 105 5.92 -5.51 12.50
C ASP A 105 5.64 -4.48 11.39
N ARG A 106 6.17 -4.74 10.19
CA ARG A 106 5.94 -3.91 9.02
C ARG A 106 4.98 -4.64 8.09
N VAL A 107 3.73 -4.19 8.05
CA VAL A 107 2.68 -4.74 7.16
C VAL A 107 3.21 -4.88 5.72
N ARG A 108 3.92 -3.88 5.21
CA ARG A 108 4.48 -3.88 3.85
C ARG A 108 5.50 -4.99 3.58
N ASP A 109 6.24 -5.45 4.59
CA ASP A 109 7.24 -6.53 4.45
C ASP A 109 6.57 -7.90 4.29
N GLY A 110 5.36 -8.09 4.84
CA GLY A 110 4.60 -9.33 4.71
C GLY A 110 3.93 -9.52 3.35
N TYR A 111 3.56 -8.43 2.66
CA TYR A 111 2.79 -8.49 1.40
C TYR A 111 3.59 -8.20 0.14
N THR A 112 4.78 -7.58 0.26
CA THR A 112 5.57 -7.16 -0.90
C THR A 112 7.02 -7.64 -0.77
N PRO A 113 7.52 -8.47 -1.69
CA PRO A 113 8.88 -8.98 -1.61
C PRO A 113 9.90 -7.85 -1.75
N THR A 114 11.02 -7.97 -1.04
CA THR A 114 12.08 -6.95 -0.96
C THR A 114 12.72 -6.61 -2.32
N THR A 115 12.67 -7.54 -3.28
CA THR A 115 13.22 -7.41 -4.62
C THR A 115 12.22 -6.89 -5.67
N SER A 116 10.99 -6.55 -5.27
CA SER A 116 9.97 -6.08 -6.21
C SER A 116 10.28 -4.71 -6.82
N PRO A 117 9.84 -4.45 -8.08
CA PRO A 117 9.92 -3.11 -8.68
C PRO A 117 9.23 -2.03 -7.84
N SER A 118 8.08 -2.35 -7.24
CA SER A 118 7.33 -1.43 -6.37
C SER A 118 8.13 -1.03 -5.12
N ARG A 119 8.94 -1.93 -4.54
CA ARG A 119 9.88 -1.57 -3.46
C ARG A 119 10.92 -0.57 -3.91
N ARG A 120 11.46 -0.74 -5.12
CA ARG A 120 12.45 0.20 -5.68
C ARG A 120 11.84 1.58 -5.89
N GLU A 121 10.64 1.65 -6.45
CA GLU A 121 9.92 2.92 -6.64
C GLU A 121 9.60 3.61 -5.31
N ALA A 122 9.14 2.86 -4.31
CA ALA A 122 8.89 3.41 -2.98
C ALA A 122 10.15 3.95 -2.29
N ASN A 123 11.31 3.30 -2.49
CA ASN A 123 12.59 3.77 -1.95
C ASN A 123 13.07 5.04 -2.67
N LEU A 124 12.91 5.12 -4.00
CA LEU A 124 13.22 6.33 -4.77
C LEU A 124 12.32 7.50 -4.37
N LEU A 125 11.02 7.25 -4.15
CA LEU A 125 10.10 8.27 -3.69
C LEU A 125 10.51 8.82 -2.33
N ARG A 126 10.89 7.95 -1.38
CA ARG A 126 11.39 8.37 -0.06
C ARG A 126 12.62 9.26 -0.14
N GLU A 127 13.57 8.88 -0.99
CA GLU A 127 14.80 9.63 -1.21
C GLU A 127 14.48 11.01 -1.80
N PHE A 128 13.58 11.06 -2.78
CA PHE A 128 13.11 12.31 -3.38
C PHE A 128 12.39 13.22 -2.37
N THR A 129 11.56 12.66 -1.49
CA THR A 129 10.82 13.41 -0.46
C THR A 129 11.62 13.63 0.82
N ASN A 130 12.86 13.18 0.90
CA ASN A 130 13.70 13.17 2.10
C ASN A 130 12.96 12.65 3.36
N SER A 131 12.15 11.60 3.19
CA SER A 131 11.32 11.05 4.26
C SER A 131 12.03 9.90 4.99
N PHE A 132 12.19 10.01 6.31
CA PHE A 132 12.78 8.96 7.15
C PHE A 132 11.98 7.66 7.16
N GLY A 133 10.66 7.73 6.94
CA GLY A 133 9.71 6.63 7.04
C GLY A 133 9.00 6.30 5.74
N ASP A 134 8.06 5.36 5.81
CA ASP A 134 7.11 5.15 4.71
C ASP A 134 6.25 6.42 4.70
N PRO A 135 6.03 7.08 3.54
CA PRO A 135 5.16 8.24 3.48
C PRO A 135 3.72 7.77 3.76
N THR A 136 3.35 7.75 5.04
CA THR A 136 2.00 7.41 5.49
C THR A 136 1.23 8.70 5.65
N LEU A 137 0.27 8.91 4.76
CA LEU A 137 -0.66 10.02 4.83
C LEU A 137 -1.71 9.73 5.89
N THR A 138 -1.76 10.50 6.97
CA THR A 138 -2.88 10.43 7.90
C THR A 138 -4.01 11.27 7.32
N THR A 139 -5.22 10.72 7.31
CA THR A 139 -6.36 11.38 6.66
C THR A 139 -7.51 11.49 7.65
N LEU A 140 -7.99 12.71 7.86
CA LEU A 140 -9.13 13.04 8.69
C LEU A 140 -10.33 13.36 7.81
N MET A 141 -11.36 12.53 7.91
CA MET A 141 -12.61 12.71 7.19
C MET A 141 -13.60 13.51 8.05
N LEU A 142 -13.91 14.73 7.63
CA LEU A 142 -14.81 15.65 8.33
C LEU A 142 -16.20 15.62 7.71
N GLN A 143 -17.21 15.41 8.55
CA GLN A 143 -18.62 15.44 8.19
C GLN A 143 -19.37 16.40 9.12
N ALA A 144 -20.41 17.05 8.61
CA ALA A 144 -21.22 17.94 9.44
C ALA A 144 -22.02 17.12 10.47
N ARG A 145 -22.08 17.62 11.71
CA ARG A 145 -22.75 16.95 12.84
C ARG A 145 -24.23 16.68 12.60
N ASP A 146 -24.88 17.52 11.82
CA ASP A 146 -26.29 17.41 11.44
C ASP A 146 -26.52 16.57 10.17
N GLY A 147 -25.48 15.91 9.65
CA GLY A 147 -25.53 15.12 8.41
C GLY A 147 -25.64 15.95 7.14
N GLY A 148 -25.66 17.29 7.26
CA GLY A 148 -25.72 18.21 6.13
C GLY A 148 -24.39 18.41 5.42
N SER A 149 -24.36 19.35 4.47
CA SER A 149 -23.16 19.66 3.70
C SER A 149 -22.14 20.46 4.53
N MET A 150 -20.85 20.16 4.37
CA MET A 150 -19.74 20.93 4.93
C MET A 150 -19.48 22.25 4.20
N HIS A 151 -20.11 22.51 3.03
CA HIS A 151 -19.92 23.76 2.27
C HIS A 151 -20.50 25.01 2.93
N ARG A 152 -21.34 24.84 3.96
CA ARG A 152 -21.95 25.94 4.72
C ARG A 152 -20.87 26.71 5.47
N LEU A 153 -20.98 28.03 5.51
CA LEU A 153 -19.91 28.92 6.01
C LEU A 153 -19.42 28.50 7.39
N LYS A 154 -20.34 28.26 8.33
CA LYS A 154 -20.02 27.85 9.71
C LYS A 154 -19.17 26.57 9.76
N TYR A 155 -19.49 25.55 8.97
CA TYR A 155 -18.80 24.26 9.04
C TYR A 155 -17.45 24.31 8.34
N LEU A 156 -17.36 25.08 7.25
CA LEU A 156 -16.11 25.27 6.53
C LEU A 156 -15.12 26.14 7.33
N GLU A 157 -15.61 27.16 8.04
CA GLU A 157 -14.81 27.96 8.99
C GLU A 157 -14.23 27.08 10.10
N GLU A 158 -15.03 26.18 10.67
CA GLU A 158 -14.57 25.22 11.69
C GLU A 158 -13.53 24.25 11.13
N ALA A 159 -13.68 23.79 9.87
CA ALA A 159 -12.70 22.94 9.21
C ALA A 159 -11.36 23.68 9.00
N VAL A 160 -11.39 24.96 8.61
CA VAL A 160 -10.18 25.81 8.52
C VAL A 160 -9.56 26.03 9.89
N ARG A 161 -10.37 26.28 10.93
CA ARG A 161 -9.86 26.44 12.31
C ARG A 161 -9.14 25.17 12.78
N LEU A 162 -9.71 24.00 12.51
CA LEU A 162 -9.12 22.72 12.87
C LEU A 162 -7.80 22.48 12.13
N HIS A 163 -7.76 22.79 10.82
CA HIS A 163 -6.53 22.71 10.04
C HIS A 163 -5.41 23.57 10.62
N ARG A 164 -5.69 24.85 10.90
CA ARG A 164 -4.71 25.76 11.51
C ARG A 164 -4.28 25.32 12.91
N TYR A 165 -5.20 24.77 13.70
CA TYR A 165 -4.84 24.19 14.99
C TYR A 165 -3.81 23.06 14.84
N PHE A 166 -4.03 22.15 13.89
CA PHE A 166 -3.06 21.09 13.63
C PHE A 166 -1.72 21.64 13.17
N MET A 167 -1.69 22.63 12.28
CA MET A 167 -0.41 23.16 11.78
C MET A 167 0.36 23.97 12.81
N ASP A 168 -0.32 24.80 13.60
CA ASP A 168 0.36 25.82 14.42
C ASP A 168 0.44 25.46 15.92
N ASN A 169 -0.52 24.69 16.43
CA ASN A 169 -0.70 24.50 17.88
C ASN A 169 -0.65 23.03 18.33
N PHE A 170 -0.67 22.08 17.40
CA PHE A 170 -0.57 20.67 17.75
C PHE A 170 0.89 20.32 18.03
N THR A 171 1.21 20.21 19.32
CA THR A 171 2.54 19.86 19.80
C THR A 171 2.62 18.40 20.20
N VAL A 172 3.72 17.76 19.83
CA VAL A 172 4.07 16.39 20.23
C VAL A 172 5.35 16.44 21.03
N GLN A 173 5.37 15.74 22.17
CA GLN A 173 6.57 15.61 22.99
C GLN A 173 7.25 14.27 22.69
N VAL A 174 8.54 14.29 22.40
CA VAL A 174 9.32 13.07 22.19
C VAL A 174 9.60 12.44 23.57
N PRO A 175 9.13 11.21 23.85
CA PRO A 175 9.30 10.60 25.17
C PRO A 175 10.75 10.44 25.61
N SER A 176 11.67 10.30 24.65
CA SER A 176 13.09 10.04 24.92
C SER A 176 13.91 11.29 25.22
N THR A 177 13.63 12.42 24.56
CA THR A 177 14.42 13.67 24.69
C THR A 177 13.69 14.76 25.47
N GLY A 178 12.37 14.67 25.61
CA GLY A 178 11.53 15.72 26.20
C GLY A 178 11.36 16.95 25.29
N GLU A 179 11.89 16.91 24.07
CA GLU A 179 11.73 17.98 23.09
C GLU A 179 10.29 18.03 22.58
N GLN A 180 9.78 19.24 22.40
CA GLN A 180 8.45 19.49 21.85
C GLN A 180 8.58 19.99 20.43
N PHE A 181 7.83 19.37 19.52
CA PHE A 181 7.77 19.77 18.12
C PHE A 181 6.34 20.10 17.75
N VAL A 182 6.17 21.11 16.91
CA VAL A 182 4.87 21.44 16.31
C VAL A 182 4.70 20.59 15.06
N TYR A 183 3.46 20.18 14.76
CA TYR A 183 3.17 19.40 13.56
C TYR A 183 3.70 20.03 12.27
N GLY A 184 3.58 21.35 12.13
CA GLY A 184 4.07 22.13 11.00
C GLY A 184 5.57 21.94 10.70
N GLU A 185 6.35 21.52 11.70
CA GLU A 185 7.80 21.26 11.55
C GLU A 185 8.09 19.85 11.03
N ILE A 186 7.12 18.93 11.14
CA ILE A 186 7.29 17.49 10.86
C ILE A 186 6.53 17.06 9.59
N CYS A 187 5.46 17.76 9.19
CA CYS A 187 4.60 17.38 8.08
C CYS A 187 5.29 17.31 6.69
N GLY A 188 6.48 17.88 6.55
CA GLY A 188 7.30 17.76 5.35
C GLY A 188 6.59 18.27 4.09
N PHE A 189 6.48 17.44 3.06
CA PHE A 189 5.85 17.85 1.79
C PHE A 189 4.31 17.91 1.85
N LEU A 190 3.70 17.42 2.93
CA LEU A 190 2.24 17.35 3.07
C LEU A 190 1.63 18.59 3.75
N CYS A 191 2.44 19.50 4.30
CA CYS A 191 1.96 20.65 5.07
C CYS A 191 0.94 21.50 4.30
N ASP A 192 1.19 21.73 3.00
CA ASP A 192 0.35 22.60 2.17
C ASP A 192 -0.84 21.88 1.51
N THR A 193 -1.03 20.59 1.75
CA THR A 193 -2.08 19.80 1.07
C THR A 193 -3.51 20.23 1.41
N ASN A 194 -3.70 20.94 2.52
CA ASN A 194 -5.02 21.42 2.96
C ASN A 194 -5.25 22.91 2.69
N ILE A 195 -4.28 23.63 2.14
CA ILE A 195 -4.39 25.07 1.88
C ILE A 195 -5.57 25.40 0.96
N VAL A 196 -5.96 24.45 0.12
CA VAL A 196 -7.13 24.51 -0.76
C VAL A 196 -8.42 24.79 0.02
N ILE A 197 -8.58 24.21 1.21
CA ILE A 197 -9.77 24.42 2.05
C ILE A 197 -9.82 25.88 2.52
N GLU A 198 -8.67 26.43 2.90
CA GLU A 198 -8.54 27.82 3.35
C GLU A 198 -8.77 28.82 2.20
N TYR A 199 -8.20 28.56 1.02
CA TYR A 199 -8.44 29.40 -0.15
C TYR A 199 -9.90 29.36 -0.60
N PHE A 200 -10.50 28.17 -0.66
CA PHE A 200 -11.91 28.04 -1.01
C PHE A 200 -12.82 28.75 0.00
N HIS A 201 -12.57 28.57 1.30
CA HIS A 201 -13.31 29.27 2.35
C HIS A 201 -13.21 30.79 2.24
N SER A 202 -11.99 31.31 2.03
CA SER A 202 -11.75 32.75 1.95
C SER A 202 -12.44 33.37 0.74
N ALA A 203 -12.33 32.73 -0.44
CA ALA A 203 -13.00 33.18 -1.65
C ALA A 203 -14.52 33.08 -1.53
N LEU A 204 -15.04 32.01 -0.91
CA LEU A 204 -16.46 31.83 -0.66
C LEU A 204 -17.01 32.93 0.25
N LEU A 205 -16.30 33.23 1.34
CA LEU A 205 -16.69 34.28 2.27
C LEU A 205 -16.69 35.66 1.60
N GLU A 206 -15.71 35.95 0.75
CA GLU A 206 -15.65 37.20 0.00
C GLU A 206 -16.84 37.36 -0.96
N GLU A 207 -17.11 36.35 -1.79
CA GLU A 207 -18.23 36.37 -2.73
C GLU A 207 -19.58 36.39 -2.01
N TYR A 208 -19.70 35.70 -0.87
CA TYR A 208 -20.87 35.77 0.00
C TYR A 208 -21.13 37.20 0.53
N ARG A 209 -20.08 37.90 0.96
CA ARG A 209 -20.20 39.29 1.43
C ARG A 209 -20.54 40.26 0.30
N LYS A 210 -19.97 40.07 -0.89
CA LYS A 210 -20.32 40.88 -2.08
C LYS A 210 -21.79 40.72 -2.45
N GLU A 211 -22.27 39.48 -2.53
CA GLU A 211 -23.67 39.20 -2.84
C GLU A 211 -24.62 39.81 -1.79
N LYS A 212 -24.30 39.63 -0.50
CA LYS A 212 -25.09 40.21 0.59
C LYS A 212 -25.14 41.74 0.57
N THR A 213 -24.09 42.39 0.06
CA THR A 213 -24.01 43.86 -0.03
C THR A 213 -24.44 44.40 -1.40
N GLY A 214 -24.89 43.54 -2.32
CA GLY A 214 -25.28 43.93 -3.67
C GLY A 214 -24.12 44.40 -4.56
N LYS A 215 -22.88 44.08 -4.18
CA LYS A 215 -21.69 44.40 -4.99
C LYS A 215 -21.51 43.35 -6.08
N LYS A 216 -20.97 43.78 -7.23
CA LYS A 216 -20.65 42.86 -8.34
C LYS A 216 -19.61 41.82 -7.89
N ARG A 217 -19.83 40.56 -8.28
CA ARG A 217 -18.89 39.45 -8.06
C ARG A 217 -17.58 39.66 -8.80
N SER A 218 -16.51 39.02 -8.31
CA SER A 218 -15.24 39.03 -9.03
C SER A 218 -15.35 38.22 -10.32
N GLU A 219 -14.95 38.81 -11.45
CA GLU A 219 -14.88 38.09 -12.73
C GLU A 219 -13.75 37.04 -12.74
N SER A 220 -12.74 37.20 -11.88
CA SER A 220 -11.62 36.28 -11.74
C SER A 220 -11.86 35.16 -10.73
N THR A 221 -13.03 35.10 -10.09
CA THR A 221 -13.37 34.08 -9.09
C THR A 221 -14.60 33.29 -9.53
N ASN A 222 -14.44 31.98 -9.65
CA ASN A 222 -15.50 31.02 -9.96
C ASN A 222 -15.37 29.80 -9.05
N LEU A 223 -16.30 29.62 -8.12
CA LEU A 223 -16.26 28.56 -7.10
C LEU A 223 -17.05 27.34 -7.54
N THR A 224 -16.62 26.74 -8.64
CA THR A 224 -17.21 25.51 -9.20
C THR A 224 -16.33 24.30 -8.94
N TYR A 225 -16.96 23.13 -8.80
CA TYR A 225 -16.27 21.84 -8.70
C TYR A 225 -16.16 21.19 -10.10
N PRO A 226 -15.07 20.47 -10.44
CA PRO A 226 -13.94 20.04 -9.60
C PRO A 226 -12.79 21.04 -9.45
N ILE A 227 -12.70 22.02 -10.34
CA ILE A 227 -11.64 23.02 -10.38
C ILE A 227 -12.27 24.39 -10.15
N ALA A 228 -11.91 25.04 -9.05
CA ALA A 228 -12.34 26.41 -8.76
C ALA A 228 -11.31 27.39 -9.28
N LYS A 229 -11.78 28.51 -9.83
CA LYS A 229 -10.92 29.64 -10.17
C LYS A 229 -10.94 30.63 -9.02
N ILE A 230 -9.80 30.89 -8.39
CA ILE A 230 -9.69 31.86 -7.30
C ILE A 230 -8.63 32.88 -7.71
N THR A 231 -9.02 34.16 -7.77
CA THR A 231 -8.14 35.27 -8.19
C THR A 231 -7.40 35.03 -9.52
N GLY A 232 -8.03 34.28 -10.44
CA GLY A 232 -7.47 33.96 -11.75
C GLY A 232 -6.70 32.62 -11.82
N PHE A 233 -6.43 31.98 -10.69
CA PHE A 233 -5.72 30.69 -10.61
C PHE A 233 -6.70 29.53 -10.52
N ASP A 234 -6.37 28.44 -11.21
CA ASP A 234 -7.14 27.20 -11.18
C ASP A 234 -6.68 26.34 -9.98
N ILE A 235 -7.62 25.99 -9.11
CA ILE A 235 -7.39 25.26 -7.85
C ILE A 235 -8.23 23.99 -7.86
N HIS A 236 -7.57 22.85 -7.74
CA HIS A 236 -8.18 21.54 -7.72
C HIS A 236 -8.82 21.24 -6.36
N LEU A 237 -10.15 21.12 -6.32
CA LEU A 237 -10.90 20.84 -5.09
C LEU A 237 -11.02 19.35 -4.77
N GLU A 238 -10.76 18.49 -5.76
CA GLU A 238 -11.00 17.05 -5.72
C GLU A 238 -10.18 16.26 -4.69
N ARG A 239 -9.08 16.84 -4.18
CA ARG A 239 -8.29 16.22 -3.10
C ARG A 239 -8.93 16.43 -1.73
N ASN A 240 -9.49 17.62 -1.47
CA ASN A 240 -10.00 17.96 -0.15
C ASN A 240 -11.52 17.83 -0.06
N PHE A 241 -12.27 17.83 -1.17
CA PHE A 241 -13.72 17.68 -1.16
C PHE A 241 -14.15 16.33 -1.70
N TYR A 242 -14.89 15.59 -0.89
CA TYR A 242 -15.35 14.23 -1.20
C TYR A 242 -16.86 14.09 -1.00
N GLY A 243 -17.41 13.00 -1.55
CA GLY A 243 -18.86 12.76 -1.55
C GLY A 243 -19.65 13.87 -2.26
N VAL A 244 -19.03 14.53 -3.25
CA VAL A 244 -19.56 15.76 -3.83
C VAL A 244 -20.88 15.49 -4.57
N ARG A 245 -21.92 16.25 -4.22
CA ARG A 245 -23.15 16.35 -5.02
C ARG A 245 -23.24 17.74 -5.58
N LEU A 246 -23.41 17.81 -6.89
CA LEU A 246 -23.61 19.05 -7.63
C LEU A 246 -25.10 19.29 -7.78
N ARG A 247 -25.48 20.56 -7.75
CA ARG A 247 -26.85 20.98 -8.03
C ARG A 247 -27.13 20.64 -9.49
N SER A 248 -28.21 19.91 -9.72
CA SER A 248 -28.71 19.71 -11.08
C SER A 248 -29.09 21.06 -11.67
N TYR A 249 -28.78 21.27 -12.95
CA TYR A 249 -29.21 22.45 -13.68
C TYR A 249 -30.71 22.30 -14.01
N THR A 250 -31.57 22.41 -13.00
CA THR A 250 -33.02 22.44 -13.21
C THR A 250 -33.46 23.87 -13.46
N ASN A 251 -33.81 24.17 -14.70
CA ASN A 251 -34.67 25.31 -15.05
C ASN A 251 -36.07 25.06 -14.46
N ASN A 252 -36.25 25.24 -13.16
CA ASN A 252 -37.58 25.18 -12.57
C ASN A 252 -37.82 26.35 -11.63
N THR A 253 -38.49 27.35 -12.20
CA THR A 253 -39.52 28.15 -11.54
C THR A 253 -40.42 27.26 -10.67
N ASN A 254 -40.66 27.71 -9.44
CA ASN A 254 -41.77 27.37 -8.56
C ASN A 254 -41.75 25.96 -7.93
N ASN A 255 -41.36 25.90 -6.65
CA ASN A 255 -42.29 25.58 -5.57
C ASN A 255 -41.55 25.70 -4.23
N MET A 256 -41.87 26.77 -3.51
CA MET A 256 -41.38 27.00 -2.16
C MET A 256 -42.40 26.36 -1.21
N ASP A 257 -42.13 25.13 -0.77
CA ASP A 257 -42.90 24.50 0.30
C ASP A 257 -42.61 25.22 1.62
N ASN A 258 -43.65 25.86 2.13
CA ASN A 258 -43.68 26.56 3.41
C ASN A 258 -43.60 25.56 4.59
N SER A 259 -42.41 25.03 4.84
CA SER A 259 -42.07 24.57 6.19
C SER A 259 -41.40 25.72 6.94
N LYS A 260 -41.64 25.84 8.25
CA LYS A 260 -41.07 26.87 9.14
C LYS A 260 -39.55 26.69 9.22
N ILE A 261 -38.85 27.12 8.18
CA ILE A 261 -37.40 27.17 8.14
C ILE A 261 -37.01 28.60 8.55
N ASP A 262 -36.03 28.69 9.45
CA ASP A 262 -35.45 29.96 9.91
C ASP A 262 -35.08 30.83 8.70
N SER A 263 -35.70 32.01 8.58
CA SER A 263 -35.56 32.89 7.41
C SER A 263 -34.10 33.25 7.12
N LYS A 264 -33.24 33.21 8.16
CA LYS A 264 -31.80 33.39 8.04
C LYS A 264 -31.11 32.23 7.31
N ALA A 265 -31.50 30.99 7.59
CA ALA A 265 -30.93 29.80 6.94
C ALA A 265 -31.37 29.70 5.47
N ILE A 266 -32.62 30.05 5.16
CA ILE A 266 -33.12 30.13 3.79
C ILE A 266 -32.31 31.15 2.97
N ASN A 267 -32.04 32.33 3.54
CA ASN A 267 -31.27 33.37 2.87
C ASN A 267 -29.82 32.95 2.59
N GLU A 268 -29.16 32.27 3.53
CA GLU A 268 -27.80 31.75 3.31
C GLU A 268 -27.80 30.71 2.20
N GLU A 269 -28.73 29.75 2.22
CA GLU A 269 -28.78 28.71 1.20
C GLU A 269 -29.02 29.29 -0.20
N ILE A 270 -29.94 30.26 -0.34
CA ILE A 270 -30.23 30.95 -1.61
C ILE A 270 -28.98 31.65 -2.14
N ILE A 271 -28.30 32.44 -1.30
CA ILE A 271 -27.08 33.15 -1.69
C ILE A 271 -25.99 32.15 -2.12
N MET A 272 -25.85 31.05 -1.39
CA MET A 272 -24.87 30.01 -1.69
C MET A 272 -25.14 29.32 -3.05
N LYS A 273 -26.41 29.13 -3.46
CA LYS A 273 -26.72 28.57 -4.80
C LYS A 273 -26.22 29.44 -5.93
N THR A 274 -26.19 30.76 -5.73
CA THR A 274 -25.77 31.72 -6.75
C THR A 274 -24.24 31.82 -6.86
N ILE A 275 -23.50 31.38 -5.83
CA ILE A 275 -22.03 31.48 -5.77
C ILE A 275 -21.36 30.17 -6.20
N THR A 276 -21.92 29.01 -5.87
CA THR A 276 -21.31 27.71 -6.15
C THR A 276 -22.33 26.69 -6.67
N ASN A 277 -21.89 25.82 -7.59
CA ASN A 277 -22.68 24.69 -8.08
C ASN A 277 -22.73 23.51 -7.10
N ILE A 278 -22.04 23.61 -5.96
CA ILE A 278 -21.96 22.56 -4.95
C ILE A 278 -23.24 22.55 -4.11
N GLU A 279 -23.84 21.36 -3.99
CA GLU A 279 -24.96 21.09 -3.08
C GLU A 279 -24.45 20.46 -1.78
N TYR A 280 -23.62 19.43 -1.92
CA TYR A 280 -23.13 18.64 -0.80
C TYR A 280 -21.65 18.33 -0.94
N ILE A 281 -20.89 18.52 0.14
CA ILE A 281 -19.52 18.04 0.27
C ILE A 281 -19.28 17.55 1.68
N GLN A 282 -18.31 16.65 1.79
CA GLN A 282 -17.58 16.37 3.01
C GLN A 282 -16.12 16.79 2.78
N VAL A 283 -15.36 17.05 3.85
CA VAL A 283 -14.00 17.61 3.76
C VAL A 283 -12.96 16.61 4.24
N ILE A 284 -11.96 16.34 3.41
CA ILE A 284 -10.77 15.56 3.75
C ILE A 284 -9.67 16.53 4.18
N ASN A 285 -9.17 16.32 5.39
CA ASN A 285 -8.01 17.03 5.93
C ASN A 285 -6.84 16.06 6.07
N TYR A 286 -5.73 16.39 5.44
CA TYR A 286 -4.51 15.59 5.43
C TYR A 286 -3.58 16.00 6.58
N MET A 287 -3.18 15.03 7.38
CA MET A 287 -2.13 15.16 8.37
C MET A 287 -0.94 14.37 7.81
#